data_AF-F2G7R4-F1
#
_entry.id   AF-F2G7R4-F1
#
_cell.length_a   1.000
_cell.length_b   1.000
_cell.length_c   1.000
_cell.angle_alpha   90.00
_cell.angle_beta   90.00
_cell.angle_gamma   90.00
#
_symmetry.space_group_name_H-M   'P 1'
#
loop_
_entity.id
_entity.type
_entity.pdbx_description
1 polymer ?
#
loop_
_entity_poly.entity_id
_entity_poly.type
_entity_poly.pdbx_seq_one_letter_code
_entity_poly.pdbx_strand_id
1 'polypeptide(L)'
;MRGVKHMSQRGFSLVELMITLTLGLVISGAIIQVLVSSSVTNKLNQAVAQVQESGRFIMGRLSAEFYEVGRYDQITANVDTSVDIVAEAAYVENHPIAVAGDFVNNATLGSVQTSSGGSDKLVVSLLGQEDCTGNQHGYALGSEFHVVNHYFVSGSTLKCTGYDGRVLRGLKPQSVSPVTVTLLDNVESFQVQFGISDSISTSQGQAISYVTADEITGLRSLNQQVVSLRWALMIKSYQNEVRQTNAQKFALLNEASKTMDTAHYYQVFSKTLALRNMKNFVRSSQ
;
A
#
# COMPACT_ATOMS: atom_id res chain seq x y z
N MET A 1 -4.93 -11.15 88.64
CA MET A 1 -5.66 -10.76 87.41
C MET A 1 -5.01 -9.51 86.83
N ARG A 2 -4.70 -9.52 85.52
CA ARG A 2 -3.91 -8.49 84.81
C ARG A 2 -4.64 -7.15 84.77
N GLY A 3 -4.00 -6.08 85.26
CA GLY A 3 -4.49 -4.72 85.09
C GLY A 3 -4.29 -4.25 83.65
N VAL A 4 -5.39 -4.00 82.94
CA VAL A 4 -5.37 -3.38 81.61
C VAL A 4 -5.09 -1.90 81.79
N LYS A 5 -3.91 -1.46 81.33
CA LYS A 5 -3.49 -0.06 81.36
C LYS A 5 -4.19 0.66 80.21
N HIS A 6 -5.22 1.47 80.49
CA HIS A 6 -5.84 2.32 79.47
C HIS A 6 -4.87 3.43 79.06
N MET A 7 -4.28 3.29 77.89
CA MET A 7 -3.51 4.34 77.23
C MET A 7 -4.46 5.46 76.80
N SER A 8 -4.23 6.67 77.31
CA SER A 8 -4.89 7.90 76.86
C SER A 8 -4.56 8.14 75.38
N GLN A 9 -5.57 8.16 74.52
CA GLN A 9 -5.41 8.62 73.14
C GLN A 9 -5.23 10.13 73.14
N ARG A 10 -4.03 10.59 72.76
CA ARG A 10 -3.83 12.00 72.41
C ARG A 10 -4.52 12.24 71.07
N GLY A 11 -5.55 13.09 71.06
CA GLY A 11 -6.25 13.47 69.84
C GLY A 11 -5.33 14.23 68.87
N PHE A 12 -5.60 14.11 67.57
CA PHE A 12 -4.85 14.80 66.51
C PHE A 12 -5.05 16.31 66.58
N SER A 13 -3.98 17.08 66.30
CA SER A 13 -4.14 18.52 66.13
C SER A 13 -4.78 18.85 64.78
N LEU A 14 -5.55 19.94 64.71
CA LEU A 14 -6.17 20.41 63.47
C LEU A 14 -5.12 20.66 62.37
N VAL A 15 -3.92 21.10 62.75
CA VAL A 15 -2.79 21.30 61.83
C VAL A 15 -2.28 19.97 61.25
N GLU A 16 -2.22 18.92 62.06
CA GLU A 16 -1.79 17.58 61.64
C GLU A 16 -2.79 16.95 60.65
N LEU A 17 -4.09 17.20 60.84
CA LEU A 17 -5.12 16.84 59.87
C LEU A 17 -4.97 17.62 58.54
N MET A 18 -4.68 18.92 58.59
CA MET A 18 -4.49 19.73 57.38
C MET A 18 -3.23 19.30 56.60
N ILE A 19 -2.15 18.97 57.29
CA ILE A 19 -0.91 18.48 56.67
C ILE A 19 -1.13 17.11 56.03
N THR A 20 -1.80 16.18 56.72
CA THR A 20 -2.06 14.84 56.17
C THR A 20 -2.99 14.89 54.95
N LEU A 21 -4.03 15.73 54.96
CA LEU A 21 -4.92 15.91 53.82
C LEU A 21 -4.20 16.52 52.61
N THR A 22 -3.37 17.54 52.84
CA THR A 22 -2.61 18.18 51.75
C THR A 22 -1.59 17.23 51.14
N LEU A 23 -0.85 16.46 51.95
CA LEU A 23 0.06 15.43 51.46
C LEU A 23 -0.68 14.32 50.69
N GLY A 24 -1.83 13.87 51.19
CA GLY A 24 -2.66 12.88 50.51
C GLY A 24 -3.14 13.35 49.13
N LEU A 25 -3.54 14.62 49.01
CA LEU A 25 -3.92 15.24 47.75
C LEU A 25 -2.75 15.30 46.77
N VAL A 26 -1.56 15.74 47.22
CA VAL A 26 -0.37 15.85 46.38
C VAL A 26 0.05 14.48 45.84
N ILE A 27 0.09 13.46 46.70
CA ILE A 27 0.46 12.09 46.30
C ILE A 27 -0.57 11.52 45.32
N SER A 28 -1.87 11.68 45.60
CA SER A 28 -2.94 11.21 44.71
C SER A 28 -2.87 11.89 43.34
N GLY A 29 -2.63 13.21 43.31
CA GLY A 29 -2.46 13.97 42.07
C GLY A 29 -1.27 13.48 41.25
N ALA A 30 -0.13 13.22 41.90
CA ALA A 30 1.05 12.68 41.23
C ALA A 30 0.78 11.28 40.62
N ILE A 31 0.10 10.39 41.37
CA ILE A 31 -0.25 9.05 40.89
C ILE A 31 -1.20 9.12 39.69
N ILE A 32 -2.22 9.99 39.74
CA ILE A 32 -3.16 10.20 38.63
C ILE A 32 -2.41 10.67 37.38
N GLN A 33 -1.49 11.64 37.53
CA GLN A 33 -0.71 12.15 36.40
C GLN A 33 0.16 11.07 35.76
N VAL A 34 0.80 10.21 36.57
CA VAL A 34 1.59 9.07 36.08
C VAL A 34 0.71 8.07 35.35
N LEU A 35 -0.47 7.75 35.90
CA LEU A 35 -1.41 6.82 35.27
C LEU A 35 -1.92 7.34 33.92
N VAL A 36 -2.29 8.62 33.85
CA VAL A 36 -2.72 9.27 32.60
C VAL A 36 -1.60 9.25 31.56
N SER A 37 -0.38 9.63 31.96
CA SER A 37 0.77 9.65 31.07
C SER A 37 1.13 8.25 30.55
N SER A 38 1.05 7.24 31.41
CA SER A 38 1.24 5.82 31.05
C SER A 38 0.15 5.34 30.08
N SER A 39 -1.11 5.68 30.33
CA SER A 39 -2.22 5.34 29.45
C SER A 39 -2.04 5.92 28.05
N VAL A 40 -1.72 7.22 27.95
CA VAL A 40 -1.44 7.90 26.67
C VAL A 40 -0.27 7.24 25.94
N THR A 41 0.81 6.91 26.65
CA THR A 41 1.99 6.26 26.08
C THR A 41 1.66 4.86 25.55
N ASN A 42 0.90 4.08 26.31
CA ASN A 42 0.50 2.72 25.90
C ASN A 42 -0.36 2.74 24.64
N LYS A 43 -1.29 3.69 24.53
CA LYS A 43 -2.14 3.83 23.35
C LYS A 43 -1.34 4.25 22.11
N LEU A 44 -0.37 5.16 22.26
CA LEU A 44 0.56 5.51 21.18
C LEU A 44 1.38 4.30 20.73
N ASN A 45 1.92 3.52 21.67
CA ASN A 45 2.69 2.31 21.34
C ASN A 45 1.84 1.28 20.58
N GLN A 46 0.57 1.11 20.94
CA GLN A 46 -0.36 0.23 20.21
C GLN A 46 -0.62 0.75 18.79
N ALA A 47 -0.86 2.06 18.63
CA ALA A 47 -1.08 2.68 17.32
C ALA A 47 0.15 2.53 16.40
N VAL A 48 1.35 2.74 16.93
CA VAL A 48 2.61 2.52 16.19
C VAL A 48 2.76 1.05 15.79
N ALA A 49 2.58 0.12 16.74
CA ALA A 49 2.70 -1.31 16.46
C ALA A 49 1.73 -1.77 15.35
N GLN A 50 0.48 -1.30 15.42
CA GLN A 50 -0.55 -1.62 14.44
C GLN A 50 -0.21 -1.10 13.03
N VAL A 51 0.21 0.16 12.92
CA VAL A 51 0.60 0.76 11.63
C VAL A 51 1.83 0.07 11.05
N GLN A 52 2.79 -0.32 11.90
CA GLN A 52 3.99 -1.05 11.50
C GLN A 52 3.68 -2.47 11.01
N GLU A 53 2.78 -3.18 11.69
CA GLU A 53 2.36 -4.51 11.26
C GLU A 53 1.63 -4.45 9.91
N SER A 54 0.65 -3.55 9.79
CA SER A 54 -0.09 -3.27 8.56
C SER A 54 0.85 -2.90 7.40
N GLY A 55 1.82 -2.03 7.68
CA GLY A 55 2.85 -1.62 6.75
C GLY A 55 3.72 -2.78 6.29
N ARG A 56 4.25 -3.60 7.21
CA ARG A 56 5.07 -4.77 6.86
C ARG A 56 4.30 -5.77 6.01
N PHE A 57 3.05 -6.07 6.37
CA PHE A 57 2.19 -6.96 5.61
C PHE A 57 2.01 -6.46 4.17
N ILE A 58 1.55 -5.22 3.98
CA ILE A 58 1.26 -4.72 2.63
C ILE A 58 2.53 -4.50 1.81
N MET A 59 3.65 -4.10 2.44
CA MET A 59 4.95 -4.04 1.80
C MET A 59 5.36 -5.41 1.24
N GLY A 60 5.20 -6.48 2.00
CA GLY A 60 5.50 -7.84 1.55
C GLY A 60 4.60 -8.29 0.41
N ARG A 61 3.27 -8.15 0.60
CA ARG A 61 2.25 -8.59 -0.37
C ARG A 61 2.41 -7.91 -1.72
N LEU A 62 2.41 -6.58 -1.77
CA LEU A 62 2.50 -5.85 -3.04
C LEU A 62 3.87 -5.99 -3.70
N SER A 63 4.95 -6.13 -2.92
CA SER A 63 6.27 -6.39 -3.51
C SER A 63 6.28 -7.71 -4.26
N ALA A 64 5.71 -8.77 -3.70
CA ALA A 64 5.66 -10.08 -4.34
C ALA A 64 4.88 -10.00 -5.67
N GLU A 65 3.73 -9.31 -5.68
CA GLU A 65 2.96 -9.10 -6.93
C GLU A 65 3.71 -8.24 -7.94
N PHE A 66 4.31 -7.14 -7.49
CA PHE A 66 4.97 -6.21 -8.39
C PHE A 66 6.28 -6.75 -8.98
N TYR A 67 6.89 -7.77 -8.38
CA TYR A 67 8.01 -8.47 -9.00
C TYR A 67 7.62 -9.31 -10.23
N GLU A 68 6.36 -9.74 -10.29
CA GLU A 68 5.83 -10.55 -11.40
C GLU A 68 5.31 -9.71 -12.57
N VAL A 69 5.28 -8.40 -12.43
CA VAL A 69 4.82 -7.47 -13.47
C VAL A 69 5.66 -7.63 -14.74
N GLY A 70 4.97 -7.70 -15.88
CA GLY A 70 5.56 -7.95 -17.18
C GLY A 70 6.11 -9.37 -17.36
N ARG A 71 5.88 -10.31 -16.43
CA ARG A 71 6.26 -11.71 -16.65
C ARG A 71 5.41 -12.29 -17.76
N TYR A 72 6.05 -12.96 -18.71
CA TYR A 72 5.40 -13.86 -19.64
C TYR A 72 6.38 -14.97 -20.01
N ASP A 73 6.05 -16.23 -19.71
CA ASP A 73 6.88 -17.38 -20.02
C ASP A 73 6.14 -18.30 -20.99
N GLN A 74 6.72 -18.54 -22.16
CA GLN A 74 6.14 -19.40 -23.19
C GLN A 74 6.71 -20.82 -23.19
N ILE A 75 7.79 -21.07 -22.43
CA ILE A 75 8.56 -22.31 -22.48
C ILE A 75 8.18 -23.22 -21.33
N THR A 76 8.14 -22.71 -20.10
CA THR A 76 7.90 -23.55 -18.91
C THR A 76 6.50 -23.43 -18.35
N ALA A 77 5.83 -22.30 -18.56
CA ALA A 77 4.48 -22.10 -18.07
C ALA A 77 3.45 -22.88 -18.89
N ASN A 78 2.43 -23.40 -18.20
CA ASN A 78 1.28 -24.02 -18.84
C ASN A 78 0.27 -22.94 -19.28
N VAL A 79 0.60 -22.20 -20.33
CA VAL A 79 -0.23 -21.10 -20.82
C VAL A 79 -1.44 -21.63 -21.57
N ASP A 80 -2.62 -21.09 -21.27
CA ASP A 80 -3.83 -21.38 -22.04
C ASP A 80 -3.66 -20.91 -23.50
N THR A 81 -3.83 -21.81 -24.46
CA THR A 81 -3.59 -21.57 -25.90
C THR A 81 -4.84 -21.20 -26.69
N SER A 82 -5.94 -20.78 -26.02
CA SER A 82 -7.16 -20.33 -26.72
C SER A 82 -6.98 -19.07 -27.57
N VAL A 83 -5.87 -18.36 -27.39
CA VAL A 83 -5.44 -17.21 -28.19
C VAL A 83 -3.99 -17.40 -28.65
N ASP A 84 -3.54 -16.55 -29.57
CA ASP A 84 -2.14 -16.50 -29.97
C ASP A 84 -1.25 -16.03 -28.80
N ILE A 85 -0.53 -16.98 -28.21
CA ILE A 85 0.35 -16.77 -27.06
C ILE A 85 1.60 -15.95 -27.41
N VAL A 86 1.99 -15.85 -28.68
CA VAL A 86 3.13 -15.02 -29.13
C VAL A 86 2.71 -13.57 -29.24
N ALA A 87 1.55 -13.31 -29.83
CA ALA A 87 0.96 -11.98 -29.85
C ALA A 87 0.60 -11.50 -28.43
N GLU A 88 0.17 -12.40 -27.55
CA GLU A 88 -0.10 -12.07 -26.14
C GLU A 88 1.19 -11.76 -25.36
N ALA A 89 2.26 -12.54 -25.52
CA ALA A 89 3.55 -12.27 -24.91
C ALA A 89 4.05 -10.86 -25.26
N ALA A 90 4.09 -10.55 -26.56
CA ALA A 90 4.49 -9.24 -27.04
C ALA A 90 3.59 -8.12 -26.50
N TYR A 91 2.29 -8.36 -26.34
CA TYR A 91 1.39 -7.38 -25.75
C TYR A 91 1.73 -7.11 -24.28
N VAL A 92 1.88 -8.15 -23.45
CA VAL A 92 2.16 -8.01 -22.00
C VAL A 92 3.51 -7.35 -21.76
N GLU A 93 4.54 -7.74 -22.51
CA GLU A 93 5.89 -7.18 -22.39
C GLU A 93 5.95 -5.72 -22.84
N ASN A 94 5.15 -5.29 -23.82
CA ASN A 94 5.08 -3.88 -24.22
C ASN A 94 4.13 -3.05 -23.34
N HIS A 95 3.24 -3.70 -22.57
CA HIS A 95 2.25 -3.05 -21.71
C HIS A 95 2.28 -3.57 -20.26
N PRO A 96 3.44 -3.62 -19.58
CA PRO A 96 3.51 -4.15 -18.21
C PRO A 96 2.74 -3.30 -17.20
N ILE A 97 2.63 -2.00 -17.48
CA ILE A 97 1.85 -1.02 -16.72
C ILE A 97 0.74 -0.51 -17.63
N ALA A 98 -0.48 -1.01 -17.55
CA ALA A 98 -1.51 -0.58 -18.47
C ALA A 98 -1.87 0.91 -18.26
N VAL A 99 -2.19 1.62 -19.33
CA VAL A 99 -2.68 3.00 -19.36
C VAL A 99 -4.05 3.06 -20.04
N ALA A 100 -4.77 4.17 -19.88
CA ALA A 100 -6.06 4.35 -20.52
C ALA A 100 -5.93 4.24 -22.05
N GLY A 101 -6.82 3.47 -22.67
CA GLY A 101 -6.79 3.15 -24.10
C GLY A 101 -6.15 1.82 -24.46
N ASP A 102 -5.39 1.17 -23.56
CA ASP A 102 -4.78 -0.14 -23.82
C ASP A 102 -5.85 -1.24 -24.01
N PHE A 103 -6.97 -1.13 -23.29
CA PHE A 103 -8.03 -2.15 -23.29
C PHE A 103 -9.29 -1.70 -24.04
N VAL A 104 -9.61 -2.37 -25.15
CA VAL A 104 -10.75 -2.03 -26.03
C VAL A 104 -12.10 -2.13 -25.32
N ASN A 105 -12.30 -3.16 -24.49
CA ASN A 105 -13.57 -3.35 -23.77
C ASN A 105 -13.69 -2.48 -22.51
N ASN A 106 -12.63 -1.78 -22.11
CA ASN A 106 -12.65 -0.80 -21.04
C ASN A 106 -11.56 0.27 -21.24
N ALA A 107 -11.83 1.24 -22.10
CA ALA A 107 -10.84 2.27 -22.47
C ALA A 107 -10.41 3.16 -21.29
N THR A 108 -11.18 3.20 -20.20
CA THR A 108 -10.85 4.00 -19.01
C THR A 108 -9.95 3.29 -18.00
N LEU A 109 -9.79 1.96 -18.14
CA LEU A 109 -8.95 1.18 -17.25
C LEU A 109 -7.48 1.42 -17.59
N GLY A 110 -6.73 1.95 -16.62
CA GLY A 110 -5.31 2.20 -16.74
C GLY A 110 -4.74 2.80 -15.46
N SER A 111 -3.42 2.84 -15.40
CA SER A 111 -2.69 3.59 -14.38
C SER A 111 -2.87 5.08 -14.64
N VAL A 112 -3.13 5.85 -13.58
CA VAL A 112 -3.49 7.26 -13.68
C VAL A 112 -2.89 8.02 -12.49
N GLN A 113 -2.26 9.17 -12.77
CA GLN A 113 -1.96 10.15 -11.74
C GLN A 113 -3.24 10.87 -11.37
N THR A 114 -3.62 10.81 -10.09
CA THR A 114 -4.79 11.57 -9.66
C THR A 114 -4.44 13.02 -9.37
N SER A 115 -5.42 13.93 -9.46
CA SER A 115 -5.23 15.35 -9.15
C SER A 115 -4.61 15.56 -7.77
N SER A 116 -3.75 16.57 -7.62
CA SER A 116 -2.85 16.74 -6.46
C SER A 116 -3.52 16.46 -5.11
N GLY A 117 -2.98 15.46 -4.41
CA GLY A 117 -3.45 14.97 -3.12
C GLY A 117 -4.44 13.79 -3.17
N GLY A 118 -4.94 13.40 -4.35
CA GLY A 118 -5.65 12.15 -4.58
C GLY A 118 -4.73 10.93 -4.50
N SER A 119 -5.29 9.73 -4.38
CA SER A 119 -4.52 8.48 -4.48
C SER A 119 -4.49 8.00 -5.92
N ASP A 120 -3.30 7.68 -6.41
CA ASP A 120 -3.09 7.15 -7.76
C ASP A 120 -3.75 5.79 -7.96
N LYS A 121 -3.89 5.44 -9.24
CA LYS A 121 -4.35 4.13 -9.67
C LYS A 121 -3.21 3.43 -10.39
N LEU A 122 -3.01 2.17 -10.07
CA LEU A 122 -1.99 1.34 -10.71
C LEU A 122 -2.68 0.14 -11.36
N VAL A 123 -2.46 -0.03 -12.66
CA VAL A 123 -2.90 -1.22 -13.41
C VAL A 123 -1.68 -1.91 -13.97
N VAL A 124 -1.52 -3.18 -13.63
CA VAL A 124 -0.36 -3.98 -14.07
C VAL A 124 -0.81 -5.22 -14.81
N SER A 125 0.00 -5.62 -15.78
CA SER A 125 -0.19 -6.82 -16.59
C SER A 125 0.92 -7.82 -16.34
N LEU A 126 0.54 -9.09 -16.25
CA LEU A 126 1.44 -10.24 -16.13
C LEU A 126 0.75 -11.51 -16.60
N LEU A 127 1.54 -12.56 -16.83
CA LEU A 127 1.06 -13.93 -16.94
C LEU A 127 0.93 -14.52 -15.53
N GLY A 128 -0.18 -15.20 -15.23
CA GLY A 128 -0.40 -15.84 -13.93
C GLY A 128 -1.55 -16.83 -13.93
N GLN A 129 -1.62 -17.67 -12.90
CA GLN A 129 -2.71 -18.64 -12.70
C GLN A 129 -3.95 -17.99 -12.08
N GLU A 130 -3.76 -16.91 -11.33
CA GLU A 130 -4.79 -16.24 -10.57
C GLU A 130 -4.55 -14.73 -10.59
N ASP A 131 -5.64 -13.98 -10.49
CA ASP A 131 -5.59 -12.53 -10.28
C ASP A 131 -5.30 -12.17 -8.80
N CYS A 132 -5.21 -10.88 -8.49
CA CYS A 132 -4.95 -10.41 -7.13
C CYS A 132 -6.02 -10.79 -6.09
N THR A 133 -7.16 -11.33 -6.55
CA THR A 133 -8.26 -11.83 -5.71
C THR A 133 -8.26 -13.36 -5.56
N GLY A 134 -7.35 -14.06 -6.26
CA GLY A 134 -7.29 -15.53 -6.30
C GLY A 134 -8.24 -16.14 -7.35
N ASN A 135 -8.77 -15.35 -8.28
CA ASN A 135 -9.73 -15.84 -9.27
C ASN A 135 -9.00 -16.29 -10.54
N GLN A 136 -9.42 -17.44 -11.07
CA GLN A 136 -8.88 -18.08 -12.27
C GLN A 136 -9.70 -17.75 -13.53
N HIS A 137 -10.73 -16.90 -13.47
CA HIS A 137 -11.53 -16.43 -14.61
C HIS A 137 -12.08 -17.52 -15.56
N GLY A 138 -12.26 -18.74 -15.04
CA GLY A 138 -12.74 -19.90 -15.79
C GLY A 138 -11.67 -20.65 -16.60
N TYR A 139 -10.38 -20.39 -16.35
CA TYR A 139 -9.28 -21.22 -16.84
C TYR A 139 -9.13 -22.51 -16.02
N ALA A 140 -8.50 -23.52 -16.61
CA ALA A 140 -8.26 -24.79 -15.93
C ALA A 140 -7.21 -24.63 -14.82
N LEU A 141 -7.31 -25.48 -13.77
CA LEU A 141 -6.34 -25.49 -12.68
C LEU A 141 -4.91 -25.67 -13.20
N GLY A 142 -4.02 -24.79 -12.75
CA GLY A 142 -2.61 -24.80 -13.15
C GLY A 142 -2.34 -24.19 -14.53
N SER A 143 -3.36 -23.69 -15.23
CA SER A 143 -3.17 -22.94 -16.48
C SER A 143 -2.94 -21.46 -16.18
N GLU A 144 -1.97 -20.87 -16.88
CA GLU A 144 -1.68 -19.45 -16.81
C GLU A 144 -2.36 -18.67 -17.95
N PHE A 145 -2.79 -17.46 -17.64
CA PHE A 145 -3.42 -16.54 -18.57
C PHE A 145 -2.93 -15.11 -18.32
N HIS A 146 -3.24 -14.20 -19.26
CA HIS A 146 -2.94 -12.79 -19.08
C HIS A 146 -3.83 -12.19 -17.98
N VAL A 147 -3.23 -11.95 -16.83
CA VAL A 147 -3.83 -11.33 -15.65
C VAL A 147 -3.60 -9.82 -15.70
N VAL A 148 -4.66 -9.06 -15.44
CA VAL A 148 -4.60 -7.61 -15.24
C VAL A 148 -5.10 -7.27 -13.84
N ASN A 149 -4.25 -6.64 -13.03
CA ASN A 149 -4.58 -6.26 -11.65
C ASN A 149 -4.63 -4.74 -11.52
N HIS A 150 -5.73 -4.23 -10.96
CA HIS A 150 -5.97 -2.81 -10.72
C HIS A 150 -6.00 -2.50 -9.22
N TYR A 151 -5.03 -1.72 -8.75
CA TYR A 151 -4.90 -1.26 -7.37
C TYR A 151 -5.31 0.20 -7.25
N PHE A 152 -6.21 0.50 -6.31
CA PHE A 152 -6.71 1.85 -6.08
C PHE A 152 -7.22 2.02 -4.65
N VAL A 153 -7.30 3.27 -4.17
CA VAL A 153 -7.85 3.59 -2.85
C VAL A 153 -9.28 4.11 -2.98
N SER A 154 -10.17 3.62 -2.13
CA SER A 154 -11.57 4.07 -2.02
C SER A 154 -11.97 4.16 -0.55
N GLY A 155 -12.41 5.34 -0.08
CA GLY A 155 -12.96 5.54 1.27
C GLY A 155 -12.01 5.24 2.45
N SER A 156 -10.69 5.26 2.22
CA SER A 156 -9.61 4.81 3.13
C SER A 156 -9.26 3.31 3.09
N THR A 157 -9.66 2.59 2.05
CA THR A 157 -9.26 1.19 1.85
C THR A 157 -8.49 1.05 0.54
N LEU A 158 -7.33 0.39 0.58
CA LEU A 158 -6.65 -0.06 -0.63
C LEU A 158 -7.36 -1.31 -1.13
N LYS A 159 -7.82 -1.25 -2.37
CA LYS A 159 -8.54 -2.32 -3.04
C LYS A 159 -7.74 -2.84 -4.22
N CYS A 160 -7.98 -4.11 -4.56
CA CYS A 160 -7.55 -4.68 -5.82
C CYS A 160 -8.74 -5.26 -6.57
N THR A 161 -8.78 -5.03 -7.88
CA THR A 161 -9.68 -5.72 -8.80
C THR A 161 -8.86 -6.48 -9.82
N GLY A 162 -9.15 -7.77 -9.96
CA GLY A 162 -8.49 -8.63 -10.92
C GLY A 162 -9.37 -8.88 -12.15
N TYR A 163 -8.74 -8.90 -13.32
CA TYR A 163 -9.39 -9.06 -14.61
C TYR A 163 -8.68 -10.11 -15.46
N ASP A 164 -9.45 -10.75 -16.33
CA ASP A 164 -8.91 -11.44 -17.50
C ASP A 164 -8.53 -10.41 -18.57
N GLY A 165 -7.22 -10.30 -18.84
CA GLY A 165 -6.67 -9.40 -19.83
C GLY A 165 -7.11 -9.72 -21.26
N ARG A 166 -7.47 -10.97 -21.57
CA ARG A 166 -8.00 -11.36 -22.89
C ARG A 166 -9.42 -10.84 -23.09
N VAL A 167 -10.22 -10.83 -22.02
CA VAL A 167 -11.57 -10.21 -22.03
C VAL A 167 -11.45 -8.71 -22.23
N LEU A 168 -10.54 -8.04 -21.50
CA LEU A 168 -10.30 -6.60 -21.64
C LEU A 168 -9.85 -6.20 -23.05
N ARG A 169 -9.09 -7.08 -23.72
CA ARG A 169 -8.62 -6.90 -25.10
C ARG A 169 -9.64 -7.33 -26.17
N GLY A 170 -10.80 -7.85 -25.79
CA GLY A 170 -11.83 -8.31 -26.73
C GLY A 170 -11.51 -9.62 -27.45
N LEU A 171 -10.55 -10.40 -26.95
CA LEU A 171 -10.14 -11.67 -27.54
C LEU A 171 -10.95 -12.87 -27.03
N LYS A 172 -11.62 -12.71 -25.88
CA LYS A 172 -12.42 -13.76 -25.25
C LYS A 172 -13.70 -13.14 -24.63
N PRO A 173 -14.85 -13.82 -24.67
CA PRO A 173 -16.02 -13.38 -23.93
C PRO A 173 -15.80 -13.52 -22.41
N GLN A 174 -16.44 -12.65 -21.63
CA GLN A 174 -16.36 -12.71 -20.17
C GLN A 174 -17.13 -13.93 -19.63
N SER A 175 -16.41 -14.90 -19.07
CA SER A 175 -16.99 -16.07 -18.40
C SER A 175 -17.28 -15.79 -16.93
N VAL A 176 -16.34 -15.12 -16.26
CA VAL A 176 -16.41 -14.76 -14.83
C VAL A 176 -16.27 -13.25 -14.72
N SER A 177 -17.10 -12.62 -13.89
CA SER A 177 -17.04 -11.18 -13.67
C SER A 177 -15.86 -10.82 -12.76
N PRO A 178 -15.15 -9.71 -13.03
CA PRO A 178 -14.12 -9.17 -12.14
C PRO A 178 -14.64 -8.96 -10.72
N VAL A 179 -13.82 -9.33 -9.73
CA VAL A 179 -14.12 -9.16 -8.31
C VAL A 179 -13.19 -8.13 -7.72
N THR A 180 -13.70 -7.30 -6.81
CA THR A 180 -12.90 -6.34 -6.03
C THR A 180 -12.78 -6.82 -4.60
N VAL A 181 -11.56 -6.88 -4.09
CA VAL A 181 -11.26 -7.20 -2.68
C VAL A 181 -10.56 -6.02 -2.01
N THR A 182 -10.74 -5.90 -0.70
CA THR A 182 -9.96 -4.98 0.13
C THR A 182 -8.67 -5.65 0.56
N LEU A 183 -7.53 -5.02 0.27
CA LEU A 183 -6.21 -5.51 0.66
C LEU A 183 -5.76 -4.93 2.00
N LEU A 184 -6.10 -3.67 2.26
CA LEU A 184 -5.70 -2.99 3.49
C LEU A 184 -6.65 -1.85 3.84
N ASP A 185 -7.00 -1.76 5.11
CA ASP A 185 -7.77 -0.65 5.67
C ASP A 185 -6.87 0.49 6.16
N ASN A 186 -7.47 1.66 6.40
CA ASN A 186 -6.81 2.86 6.89
C ASN A 186 -5.67 3.38 6.00
N VAL A 187 -5.82 3.26 4.69
CA VAL A 187 -4.91 3.86 3.71
C VAL A 187 -5.37 5.28 3.42
N GLU A 188 -4.55 6.26 3.76
CA GLU A 188 -4.83 7.67 3.55
C GLU A 188 -4.41 8.14 2.16
N SER A 189 -3.30 7.61 1.63
CA SER A 189 -2.80 7.95 0.31
C SER A 189 -2.01 6.79 -0.29
N PHE A 190 -2.15 6.58 -1.60
CA PHE A 190 -1.35 5.66 -2.39
C PHE A 190 -0.79 6.42 -3.59
N GLN A 191 0.53 6.40 -3.78
CA GLN A 191 1.22 7.10 -4.86
C GLN A 191 2.15 6.16 -5.59
N VAL A 192 2.30 6.33 -6.91
CA VAL A 192 3.21 5.53 -7.73
C VAL A 192 4.02 6.39 -8.70
N GLN A 193 5.24 5.93 -9.00
CA GLN A 193 6.13 6.51 -9.99
C GLN A 193 6.83 5.41 -10.77
N PHE A 194 7.06 5.68 -12.05
CA PHE A 194 7.59 4.70 -12.98
C PHE A 194 8.99 5.12 -13.41
N GLY A 195 9.96 4.23 -13.17
CA GLY A 195 11.33 4.40 -13.64
C GLY A 195 11.43 3.96 -15.09
N ILE A 196 11.71 4.89 -15.98
CA ILE A 196 11.72 4.70 -17.43
C ILE A 196 13.15 4.47 -17.88
N SER A 197 13.34 3.58 -18.84
CA SER A 197 14.63 3.33 -19.45
C SER A 197 14.95 4.33 -20.56
N ASP A 198 16.20 4.34 -21.01
CA ASP A 198 16.51 4.89 -22.33
C ASP A 198 15.77 4.10 -23.43
N SER A 199 15.87 4.55 -24.69
CA SER A 199 15.32 3.80 -25.84
C SER A 199 15.73 2.33 -25.78
N ILE A 200 14.82 1.43 -26.13
CA ILE A 200 15.03 -0.02 -26.05
C ILE A 200 16.31 -0.49 -26.78
N SER A 201 16.71 0.23 -27.84
CA SER A 201 17.91 -0.07 -28.64
C SER A 201 19.24 0.29 -27.95
N THR A 202 19.24 1.18 -26.96
CA THR A 202 20.46 1.66 -26.26
C THR A 202 20.46 1.35 -24.77
N SER A 203 19.32 0.93 -24.24
CA SER A 203 19.11 0.79 -22.81
C SER A 203 19.74 -0.46 -22.21
N GLN A 204 20.47 -0.29 -21.12
CA GLN A 204 21.01 -1.41 -20.31
C GLN A 204 20.02 -1.90 -19.23
N GLY A 205 18.72 -1.57 -19.37
CA GLY A 205 17.68 -1.89 -18.39
C GLY A 205 17.84 -1.12 -17.07
N GLN A 206 18.36 0.11 -17.13
CA GLN A 206 18.47 1.02 -15.98
C GLN A 206 17.41 2.11 -16.10
N ALA A 207 16.85 2.53 -14.95
CA ALA A 207 15.93 3.67 -14.91
C ALA A 207 16.73 4.97 -14.99
N ILE A 208 16.47 5.80 -16.00
CA ILE A 208 17.13 7.10 -16.21
C ILE A 208 16.37 8.25 -15.58
N SER A 209 15.04 8.16 -15.50
CA SER A 209 14.15 9.15 -14.91
C SER A 209 12.94 8.46 -14.27
N TYR A 210 12.28 9.16 -13.36
CA TYR A 210 11.01 8.72 -12.77
C TYR A 210 9.91 9.67 -13.20
N VAL A 211 8.82 9.11 -13.70
CA VAL A 211 7.67 9.83 -14.27
C VAL A 211 6.37 9.35 -13.65
N THR A 212 5.30 10.11 -13.88
CA THR A 212 3.93 9.74 -13.50
C THR A 212 3.28 8.85 -14.56
N ALA A 213 2.11 8.27 -14.25
CA ALA A 213 1.41 7.40 -15.20
C ALA A 213 1.02 8.10 -16.51
N ASP A 214 0.73 9.41 -16.45
CA ASP A 214 0.23 10.19 -17.58
C ASP A 214 1.28 10.39 -18.69
N GLU A 215 2.56 10.24 -18.36
CA GLU A 215 3.67 10.39 -19.30
C GLU A 215 3.99 9.08 -20.05
N ILE A 216 3.53 7.92 -19.55
CA ILE A 216 3.90 6.60 -20.07
C ILE A 216 3.54 6.45 -21.55
N THR A 217 2.36 6.90 -21.97
CA THR A 217 1.90 6.78 -23.37
C THR A 217 2.85 7.48 -24.35
N GLY A 218 3.33 8.66 -23.99
CA GLY A 218 4.29 9.41 -24.81
C GLY A 218 5.64 8.70 -24.88
N LEU A 219 6.12 8.19 -23.75
CA LEU A 219 7.43 7.52 -23.66
C LEU A 219 7.44 6.16 -24.38
N ARG A 220 6.32 5.42 -24.36
CA ARG A 220 6.15 4.21 -25.19
C ARG A 220 6.29 4.50 -26.68
N SER A 221 5.75 5.63 -27.13
CA SER A 221 5.87 6.06 -28.53
C SER A 221 7.32 6.38 -28.94
N LEU A 222 8.20 6.60 -27.96
CA LEU A 222 9.64 6.78 -28.12
C LEU A 222 10.44 5.48 -27.90
N ASN A 223 9.77 4.33 -27.84
CA ASN A 223 10.35 3.02 -27.53
C ASN A 223 11.07 2.96 -26.17
N GLN A 224 10.62 3.74 -25.19
CA GLN A 224 11.11 3.65 -23.82
C GLN A 224 10.18 2.76 -22.99
N GLN A 225 10.77 1.96 -22.11
CA GLN A 225 10.04 0.97 -21.32
C GLN A 225 10.13 1.25 -19.83
N VAL A 226 9.09 0.84 -19.10
CA VAL A 226 9.07 0.92 -17.63
C VAL A 226 9.92 -0.23 -17.07
N VAL A 227 11.00 0.10 -16.37
CA VAL A 227 11.97 -0.87 -15.83
C VAL A 227 12.07 -0.86 -14.30
N SER A 228 11.43 0.11 -13.65
CA SER A 228 11.35 0.21 -12.19
C SER A 228 10.02 0.80 -11.75
N LEU A 229 9.56 0.40 -10.58
CA LEU A 229 8.36 0.94 -9.94
C LEU A 229 8.74 1.48 -8.54
N ARG A 230 8.38 2.73 -8.29
CA ARG A 230 8.36 3.34 -6.96
C ARG A 230 6.92 3.46 -6.53
N TRP A 231 6.65 3.07 -5.30
CA TRP A 231 5.32 3.19 -4.75
C TRP A 231 5.38 3.54 -3.27
N ALA A 232 4.40 4.30 -2.81
CA ALA A 232 4.29 4.75 -1.45
C ALA A 232 2.85 4.64 -0.96
N LEU A 233 2.69 4.19 0.29
CA LEU A 233 1.42 4.23 1.02
C LEU A 233 1.57 5.04 2.28
N MET A 234 0.57 5.86 2.58
CA MET A 234 0.37 6.43 3.91
C MET A 234 -0.70 5.63 4.63
N ILE A 235 -0.34 5.07 5.78
CA ILE A 235 -1.26 4.32 6.65
C ILE A 235 -1.50 5.14 7.90
N LYS A 236 -2.74 5.14 8.38
CA LYS A 236 -3.13 5.71 9.68
C LYS A 236 -3.51 4.63 10.68
N SER A 237 -3.30 4.88 11.96
CA SER A 237 -3.75 3.99 13.04
C SER A 237 -5.28 3.91 13.07
N TYR A 238 -5.85 2.87 13.71
CA TYR A 238 -7.29 2.88 13.99
C TYR A 238 -7.65 4.09 14.90
N GLN A 239 -8.92 4.51 14.86
CA GLN A 239 -9.42 5.76 15.45
C GLN A 239 -9.15 5.93 16.96
N ASN A 240 -8.97 7.18 17.40
CA ASN A 240 -9.09 7.72 18.77
C ASN A 240 -8.14 7.24 19.87
N GLU A 241 -7.05 6.56 19.54
CA GLU A 241 -6.08 6.11 20.55
C GLU A 241 -4.93 7.12 20.78
N VAL A 242 -4.71 8.07 19.86
CA VAL A 242 -3.58 9.02 19.95
C VAL A 242 -4.06 10.46 19.89
N ARG A 243 -3.47 11.34 20.70
CA ARG A 243 -3.59 12.79 20.57
C ARG A 243 -2.21 13.39 20.38
N GLN A 244 -1.86 13.72 19.14
CA GLN A 244 -0.65 14.45 18.85
C GLN A 244 -0.83 15.93 19.21
N THR A 245 0.22 16.56 19.74
CA THR A 245 0.19 17.99 20.09
C THR A 245 0.19 18.89 18.85
N ASN A 246 0.78 18.42 17.74
CA ASN A 246 0.92 19.16 16.49
C ASN A 246 0.49 18.31 15.29
N ALA A 247 -0.17 18.94 14.33
CA ALA A 247 -0.48 18.33 13.04
C ALA A 247 0.81 18.10 12.23
N GLN A 248 1.08 16.85 11.84
CA GLN A 248 2.25 16.49 11.05
C GLN A 248 1.99 16.72 9.55
N LYS A 249 3.05 17.03 8.81
CA LYS A 249 3.02 17.16 7.35
C LYS A 249 3.83 16.03 6.72
N PHE A 250 3.26 15.39 5.70
CA PHE A 250 3.92 14.32 4.96
C PHE A 250 3.84 14.59 3.46
N ALA A 251 4.94 14.37 2.74
CA ALA A 251 4.98 14.35 1.29
C ALA A 251 5.22 12.91 0.82
N LEU A 252 4.53 12.49 -0.24
CA LEU A 252 4.67 11.17 -0.84
C LEU A 252 5.17 11.34 -2.27
N LEU A 253 6.36 10.83 -2.55
CA LEU A 253 6.97 10.87 -3.89
C LEU A 253 6.97 12.30 -4.47
N ASN A 254 6.28 12.55 -5.58
CA ASN A 254 6.15 13.85 -6.27
C ASN A 254 5.05 14.76 -5.71
N GLU A 255 4.23 14.28 -4.77
CA GLU A 255 3.11 15.06 -4.25
C GLU A 255 3.55 16.11 -3.23
N ALA A 256 2.81 17.21 -3.21
CA ALA A 256 2.95 18.25 -2.20
C ALA A 256 2.67 17.71 -0.79
N SER A 257 3.28 18.34 0.23
CA SER A 257 3.06 17.91 1.61
C SER A 257 1.60 18.11 2.03
N LYS A 258 0.96 17.06 2.52
CA LYS A 258 -0.40 17.11 3.10
C LYS A 258 -0.31 17.18 4.63
N THR A 259 -1.05 18.11 5.23
CA THR A 259 -1.19 18.23 6.69
C THR A 259 -2.20 17.21 7.20
N MET A 260 -1.82 16.43 8.19
CA MET A 260 -2.66 15.39 8.80
C MET A 260 -3.39 15.88 10.04
N ASP A 261 -4.40 15.13 10.46
CA ASP A 261 -5.03 15.37 11.75
C ASP A 261 -4.10 14.98 12.92
N THR A 262 -4.55 15.29 14.14
CA THR A 262 -3.83 14.97 15.38
C THR A 262 -4.43 13.77 16.11
N ALA A 263 -5.50 13.16 15.58
CA ALA A 263 -6.24 12.07 16.21
C ALA A 263 -5.67 10.69 15.85
N HIS A 264 -4.80 10.62 14.84
CA HIS A 264 -4.17 9.38 14.40
C HIS A 264 -2.66 9.47 14.39
N TYR A 265 -2.03 8.30 14.48
CA TYR A 265 -0.63 8.13 14.10
C TYR A 265 -0.58 7.80 12.61
N TYR A 266 0.29 8.49 11.87
CA TYR A 266 0.47 8.31 10.43
C TYR A 266 1.90 7.86 10.15
N GLN A 267 2.05 6.97 9.18
CA GLN A 267 3.37 6.59 8.69
C GLN A 267 3.35 6.33 7.20
N VAL A 268 4.39 6.81 6.53
CA VAL A 268 4.62 6.57 5.11
C VAL A 268 5.52 5.35 4.96
N PHE A 269 5.09 4.40 4.14
CA PHE A 269 5.88 3.27 3.69
C PHE A 269 6.12 3.42 2.21
N SER A 270 7.37 3.38 1.79
CA SER A 270 7.76 3.52 0.39
C SER A 270 8.73 2.44 -0.02
N LYS A 271 8.63 1.97 -1.26
CA LYS A 271 9.58 1.00 -1.81
C LYS A 271 9.87 1.31 -3.27
N THR A 272 11.13 1.13 -3.65
CA THR A 272 11.58 1.09 -5.05
C THR A 272 11.89 -0.34 -5.40
N LEU A 273 11.32 -0.85 -6.49
CA LEU A 273 11.62 -2.16 -7.03
C LEU A 273 12.02 -2.08 -8.50
N ALA A 274 12.93 -2.95 -8.89
CA ALA A 274 13.29 -3.15 -10.29
C ALA A 274 12.35 -4.21 -10.89
N LEU A 275 11.70 -3.88 -12.00
CA LEU A 275 10.86 -4.81 -12.75
C LEU A 275 11.77 -5.73 -13.54
N ARG A 276 12.14 -6.88 -12.97
CA ARG A 276 13.18 -7.75 -13.53
C ARG A 276 12.81 -8.29 -14.90
N ASN A 277 11.55 -8.65 -15.10
CA ASN A 277 11.03 -9.11 -16.39
C ASN A 277 11.26 -8.04 -17.46
N MET A 278 10.88 -6.79 -17.15
CA MET A 278 11.07 -5.66 -18.06
C MET A 278 12.53 -5.30 -18.31
N LYS A 279 13.38 -5.39 -17.29
CA LYS A 279 14.82 -5.18 -17.46
C LYS A 279 15.46 -6.22 -18.38
N ASN A 280 15.01 -7.47 -18.30
CA ASN A 280 15.49 -8.52 -19.17
C ASN A 280 14.98 -8.33 -20.60
N PHE A 281 13.69 -8.03 -20.77
CA PHE A 281 13.07 -7.72 -22.06
C PHE A 281 13.81 -6.60 -22.82
N VAL A 282 14.10 -5.49 -22.14
CA VAL A 282 14.82 -4.36 -22.74
C VAL A 282 16.25 -4.75 -23.14
N ARG A 283 16.93 -5.60 -22.37
CA ARG A 283 18.30 -6.05 -22.66
C ARG A 283 18.36 -7.06 -23.80
N SER A 284 17.34 -7.89 -23.97
CA SER A 284 17.28 -8.89 -25.05
C SER A 284 16.84 -8.29 -26.39
N SER A 285 16.35 -7.05 -26.38
CA SER A 285 15.84 -6.36 -27.57
C SER A 285 16.89 -5.51 -28.30
N GLN A 286 18.17 -5.60 -27.89
CA GLN A 286 19.32 -4.93 -28.54
C GLN A 286 19.83 -5.69 -29.76
#